data_AF-A0A2A4QLJ8-F1
#
_entry.id   AF-A0A2A4QLJ8-F1
#
_cell.length_a   1.000
_cell.length_b   1.000
_cell.length_c   1.000
_cell.angle_alpha   90.00
_cell.angle_beta   90.00
_cell.angle_gamma   90.00
#
_symmetry.space_group_name_H-M   'P 1'
#
loop_
_entity.id
_entity.type
_entity.pdbx_description
1 polymer ?
#
loop_
_entity_poly.entity_id
_entity_poly.type
_entity_poly.pdbx_seq_one_letter_code
_entity_poly.pdbx_strand_id
1 'polypeptide(L)'
;MSTRSFLVFFLVVFGWQFHSYAQEKVLLLSGKEIEGAKVELDSVDVRITTLKKDKKKYNFYDQSRVFSITKADGSTQIVYFQDTTDENALSIVEMQLYIIGEQDAMKSYKAPLAFIGGLLVGATSTYLFGPFVGLVPVVPYTLAISMLNPKIKRKAVSNPDYLREDAYIMGHTSKAKNIKIQRVIGGSIAGFLVGILTASIVKSVEK
;
A
#
# COMPACT_ATOMS: atom_id res chain seq x y z
N MET A 1 51.00 -35.44 -20.17
CA MET A 1 49.99 -34.37 -20.42
C MET A 1 50.15 -33.34 -19.30
N SER A 2 50.53 -32.11 -19.64
CA SER A 2 51.17 -31.19 -18.68
C SER A 2 50.20 -30.67 -17.62
N THR A 3 50.63 -30.66 -16.36
CA THR A 3 49.92 -30.04 -15.21
C THR A 3 49.61 -28.56 -15.41
N ARG A 4 50.32 -27.88 -16.32
CA ARG A 4 50.04 -26.50 -16.75
C ARG A 4 48.72 -26.39 -17.53
N SER A 5 48.31 -27.42 -18.26
CA SER A 5 47.07 -27.41 -19.05
C SER A 5 45.82 -27.55 -18.17
N PHE A 6 45.93 -28.16 -16.99
CA PHE A 6 44.81 -28.29 -16.04
C PHE A 6 44.56 -26.99 -15.24
N LEU A 7 45.63 -26.25 -14.92
CA LEU A 7 45.55 -24.96 -14.23
C LEU A 7 44.90 -23.87 -15.09
N VAL A 8 45.15 -23.87 -16.41
CA VAL A 8 44.51 -22.93 -17.35
C VAL A 8 43.01 -23.24 -17.50
N PHE A 9 42.61 -24.51 -17.47
CA PHE A 9 41.20 -24.89 -17.55
C PHE A 9 40.42 -24.47 -16.29
N PHE A 10 41.04 -24.52 -15.10
CA PHE A 10 40.40 -24.09 -13.86
C PHE A 10 40.24 -22.56 -13.75
N LEU A 11 41.15 -21.79 -14.35
CA LEU A 11 41.09 -20.32 -14.39
C LEU A 11 40.05 -19.76 -15.37
N VAL A 12 39.70 -20.49 -16.43
CA VAL A 12 38.69 -20.05 -17.41
C VAL A 12 37.25 -20.28 -16.90
N VAL A 13 37.02 -21.25 -16.02
CA VAL A 13 35.68 -21.56 -15.49
C VAL A 13 35.25 -20.63 -14.34
N PHE A 14 36.20 -20.00 -13.63
CA PHE A 14 35.91 -19.07 -12.52
C PHE A 14 35.72 -17.60 -12.92
N GLY A 15 35.81 -17.28 -14.22
CA GLY A 15 35.71 -15.91 -14.73
C GLY A 15 34.29 -15.39 -14.96
N TRP A 16 33.24 -16.22 -14.79
CA TRP A 16 31.86 -15.75 -14.91
C TRP A 16 31.41 -15.02 -13.64
N GLN A 17 31.77 -13.75 -13.59
CA GLN A 17 31.13 -12.78 -12.69
C GLN A 17 29.65 -12.67 -13.10
N PHE A 18 28.77 -13.33 -12.34
CA PHE A 18 27.33 -13.11 -12.39
C PHE A 18 27.06 -11.63 -12.02
N HIS A 19 26.91 -10.78 -13.04
CA HIS A 19 26.38 -9.45 -12.84
C HIS A 19 24.90 -9.60 -12.51
N SER A 20 24.60 -9.62 -11.21
CA SER A 20 23.23 -9.49 -10.73
C SER A 20 22.73 -8.12 -11.16
N TYR A 21 21.83 -8.07 -12.15
CA TYR A 21 21.08 -6.85 -12.47
C TYR A 21 20.12 -6.59 -11.32
N ALA A 22 20.61 -5.95 -10.27
CA ALA A 22 19.78 -5.50 -9.16
C ALA A 22 18.85 -4.40 -9.66
N GLN A 23 17.55 -4.59 -9.44
CA GLN A 23 16.55 -3.57 -9.71
C GLN A 23 16.67 -2.46 -8.66
N GLU A 24 16.54 -1.22 -9.10
CA GLU A 24 16.42 -0.08 -8.20
C GLU A 24 15.05 -0.11 -7.50
N LYS A 25 14.98 0.35 -6.25
CA LYS A 25 13.74 0.39 -5.48
C LYS A 25 13.45 1.79 -4.99
N VAL A 26 12.17 2.15 -4.98
CA VAL A 26 11.68 3.39 -4.37
C VAL A 26 10.70 3.02 -3.27
N LEU A 27 10.97 3.49 -2.06
CA LEU A 27 10.05 3.41 -0.93
C LEU A 27 9.29 4.72 -0.84
N LEU A 28 7.97 4.67 -0.94
CA LEU A 28 7.11 5.84 -0.76
C LEU A 28 6.76 6.02 0.72
N LEU A 29 6.40 7.26 1.11
CA LEU A 29 5.89 7.57 2.45
C LEU A 29 4.62 6.78 2.80
N SER A 30 3.89 6.30 1.79
CA SER A 30 2.72 5.42 1.95
C SER A 30 3.05 3.96 2.31
N GLY A 31 4.34 3.63 2.46
CA GLY A 31 4.89 2.29 2.66
C GLY A 31 4.87 1.39 1.42
N LYS A 32 4.39 1.89 0.28
CA LYS A 32 4.47 1.16 -0.98
C LYS A 32 5.90 1.18 -1.52
N GLU A 33 6.41 -0.01 -1.83
CA GLU A 33 7.66 -0.20 -2.54
C GLU A 33 7.41 -0.37 -4.04
N ILE A 34 8.27 0.24 -4.85
CA ILE A 34 8.20 0.17 -6.31
C ILE A 34 9.58 -0.22 -6.81
N GLU A 35 9.65 -1.37 -7.48
CA GLU A 35 10.86 -1.83 -8.14
C GLU A 35 10.89 -1.33 -9.59
N GLY A 36 12.07 -0.90 -10.05
CA GLY A 36 12.29 -0.35 -11.38
C GLY A 36 13.65 -0.74 -11.93
N ALA A 37 13.76 -0.76 -13.25
CA ALA A 37 15.03 -0.98 -13.93
C ALA A 37 15.98 0.22 -13.78
N LYS A 38 15.43 1.43 -13.60
CA LYS A 38 16.19 2.67 -13.37
C LYS A 38 15.31 3.67 -12.60
N VAL A 39 15.87 4.34 -11.60
CA VAL A 39 15.23 5.47 -10.90
C VAL A 39 16.07 6.72 -11.13
N GLU A 40 15.44 7.77 -11.64
CA GLU A 40 16.06 9.09 -11.84
C GLU A 40 15.41 10.08 -10.89
N LEU A 41 16.22 10.77 -10.10
CA LEU A 41 15.79 11.86 -9.23
C LEU A 41 16.01 13.17 -9.99
N ASP A 42 14.93 13.91 -10.23
CA ASP A 42 14.95 15.29 -10.71
C ASP A 42 14.67 16.24 -9.52
N SER A 43 14.64 17.55 -9.77
CA SER A 43 14.35 18.60 -8.79
C SER A 43 12.94 18.56 -8.19
N VAL A 44 11.97 17.96 -8.89
CA VAL A 44 10.56 17.90 -8.47
C VAL A 44 10.04 16.46 -8.44
N ASP A 45 10.47 15.64 -9.40
CA ASP A 45 9.93 14.29 -9.61
C ASP A 45 10.99 13.21 -9.48
N VAL A 46 10.55 12.06 -8.99
CA VAL A 46 11.23 10.77 -9.08
C VAL A 46 10.63 9.97 -10.23
N ARG A 47 11.41 9.77 -11.29
CA ARG A 47 11.04 8.98 -12.45
C ARG A 47 11.49 7.54 -12.27
N ILE A 48 10.54 6.62 -12.33
CA ILE A 48 10.80 5.17 -12.26
C ILE A 48 10.54 4.55 -13.63
N THR A 49 11.58 3.96 -14.21
CA THR A 49 11.49 3.18 -15.45
C THR A 49 11.22 1.72 -15.11
N THR A 50 10.06 1.23 -15.53
CA THR A 50 9.67 -0.18 -15.38
C THR A 50 9.65 -0.85 -16.75
N LEU A 51 10.12 -2.10 -16.83
CA LEU A 51 10.02 -2.91 -18.04
C LEU A 51 8.78 -3.80 -17.94
N LYS A 52 7.81 -3.59 -18.82
CA LYS A 52 6.60 -4.43 -18.88
C LYS A 52 6.42 -4.93 -20.31
N LYS A 53 6.60 -6.25 -20.51
CA LYS A 53 6.48 -6.91 -21.83
C LYS A 53 7.31 -6.20 -22.91
N ASP A 54 8.60 -6.00 -22.65
CA ASP A 54 9.59 -5.31 -23.51
C ASP A 54 9.29 -3.84 -23.85
N LYS A 55 8.25 -3.24 -23.25
CA LYS A 55 7.98 -1.81 -23.36
C LYS A 55 8.44 -1.10 -22.09
N LYS A 56 9.19 -0.01 -22.27
CA LYS A 56 9.52 0.91 -21.18
C LYS A 56 8.25 1.65 -20.76
N LYS A 57 7.92 1.58 -19.47
CA LYS A 57 6.87 2.39 -18.84
C LYS A 57 7.51 3.31 -17.82
N TYR A 58 7.24 4.60 -17.96
CA TYR A 58 7.68 5.63 -17.03
C TYR A 58 6.56 5.93 -16.03
N ASN A 59 6.89 5.93 -14.74
CA ASN A 59 6.00 6.42 -13.70
C ASN A 59 6.70 7.60 -13.01
N PHE A 60 5.94 8.64 -12.72
CA PHE A 60 6.43 9.86 -12.07
C PHE A 60 5.79 9.95 -10.70
N TYR A 61 6.61 10.25 -9.69
CA TYR A 61 6.17 10.50 -8.33
C TYR A 61 6.81 11.79 -7.86
N ASP A 62 6.01 12.70 -7.32
CA ASP A 62 6.53 13.88 -6.64
C ASP A 62 7.52 13.48 -5.54
N GLN A 63 8.65 14.18 -5.45
CA GLN A 63 9.71 13.92 -4.48
C GLN A 63 9.18 13.95 -3.03
N SER A 64 8.21 14.80 -2.72
CA SER A 64 7.57 14.90 -1.40
C SER A 64 6.86 13.62 -0.95
N ARG A 65 6.63 12.68 -1.88
CA ARG A 65 5.97 11.39 -1.59
C ARG A 65 6.96 10.24 -1.43
N VAL A 66 8.24 10.48 -1.66
CA VAL A 66 9.31 9.48 -1.69
C VAL A 66 10.07 9.54 -0.37
N PHE A 67 10.18 8.40 0.30
CA PHE A 67 11.00 8.27 1.50
C PHE A 67 12.46 8.02 1.16
N SER A 68 12.73 7.00 0.35
CA SER A 68 14.08 6.60 -0.02
C SER A 68 14.16 5.95 -1.40
N ILE A 69 15.36 5.98 -1.97
CA ILE A 69 15.72 5.34 -3.23
C ILE A 69 16.89 4.40 -2.96
N THR A 70 16.72 3.12 -3.28
CA THR A 70 17.80 2.12 -3.25
C THR A 70 18.27 1.87 -4.67
N LYS A 71 19.56 2.11 -4.92
CA LYS A 71 20.20 1.94 -6.22
C LYS A 71 20.59 0.48 -6.47
N ALA A 72 20.96 0.19 -7.71
CA ALA A 72 21.36 -1.16 -8.14
C ALA A 72 22.64 -1.65 -7.43
N ASP A 73 23.49 -0.74 -6.96
CA ASP A 73 24.66 -1.07 -6.14
C ASP A 73 24.32 -1.40 -4.67
N GLY A 74 23.04 -1.31 -4.29
CA GLY A 74 22.56 -1.52 -2.93
C GLY A 74 22.64 -0.30 -2.02
N SER A 75 23.17 0.84 -2.50
CA SER A 75 23.19 2.08 -1.73
C SER A 75 21.77 2.64 -1.60
N THR A 76 21.40 3.09 -0.40
CA THR A 76 20.11 3.72 -0.12
C THR A 76 20.30 5.20 0.18
N GLN A 77 19.67 6.05 -0.62
CA GLN A 77 19.55 7.49 -0.38
C GLN A 77 18.21 7.80 0.25
N ILE A 78 18.21 8.45 1.42
CA ILE A 78 16.99 9.02 2.01
C ILE A 78 16.68 10.33 1.30
N VAL A 79 15.46 10.43 0.77
CA VAL A 79 14.94 11.59 0.04
C VAL A 79 14.06 12.45 0.95
N TYR A 80 13.41 11.83 1.92
CA TYR A 80 12.61 12.51 2.93
C TYR A 80 13.47 13.45 3.78
N PHE A 81 12.95 14.64 4.03
CA PHE A 81 13.46 15.58 5.00
C PHE A 81 12.31 16.03 5.91
N GLN A 82 12.62 16.23 7.19
CA GLN A 82 11.65 16.73 8.15
C GLN A 82 11.40 18.22 7.89
N ASP A 83 10.13 18.61 7.84
CA ASP A 83 9.76 20.02 7.80
C ASP A 83 9.85 20.60 9.21
N THR A 84 10.92 21.36 9.48
CA THR A 84 11.14 22.00 10.80
C THR A 84 10.13 23.09 11.15
N THR A 85 9.28 23.51 10.19
CA THR A 85 8.21 24.50 10.44
C THR A 85 6.91 23.85 10.92
N ASP A 86 6.77 22.54 10.75
CA ASP A 86 5.64 21.75 11.27
C ASP A 86 6.09 20.98 12.51
N GLU A 87 5.60 21.38 13.68
CA GLU A 87 5.89 20.72 14.96
C GLU A 87 5.47 19.24 14.98
N ASN A 88 4.55 18.83 14.10
CA ASN A 88 4.09 17.45 13.98
C ASN A 88 4.83 16.65 12.89
N ALA A 89 5.80 17.26 12.19
CA ALA A 89 6.59 16.56 11.20
C ALA A 89 7.45 15.50 11.87
N LEU A 90 7.31 14.25 11.42
CA LEU A 90 8.09 13.13 11.94
C LEU A 90 9.57 13.29 11.56
N SER A 91 10.48 12.95 12.46
CA SER A 91 11.89 12.77 12.11
C SER A 91 12.06 11.62 11.12
N ILE A 92 13.25 11.50 10.51
CA ILE A 92 13.53 10.42 9.54
C ILE A 92 13.29 9.03 10.16
N VAL A 93 13.70 8.83 11.42
CA VAL A 93 13.55 7.55 12.14
C VAL A 93 12.08 7.27 12.44
N GLU A 94 11.35 8.28 12.93
CA GLU A 94 9.92 8.16 13.19
C GLU A 94 9.13 7.89 11.90
N MET A 95 9.46 8.57 10.80
CA MET A 95 8.84 8.35 9.51
C MET A 95 9.11 6.92 8.99
N GLN A 96 10.32 6.40 9.18
CA GLN A 96 10.63 5.01 8.85
C GLN A 96 9.76 4.03 9.66
N LEU A 97 9.61 4.26 10.96
CA LEU A 97 8.75 3.46 11.83
C LEU A 97 7.27 3.56 11.44
N TYR A 98 6.80 4.76 11.10
CA TYR A 98 5.46 5.01 10.56
C TYR A 98 5.21 4.18 9.30
N ILE A 99 6.16 4.20 8.35
CA ILE A 99 6.11 3.42 7.11
C ILE A 99 6.04 1.91 7.41
N ILE A 100 6.87 1.40 8.33
CA ILE A 100 6.84 -0.01 8.73
C ILE A 100 5.47 -0.38 9.33
N GLY A 101 4.90 0.50 10.16
CA GLY A 101 3.54 0.35 10.70
C GLY A 101 2.48 0.27 9.59
N GLU A 102 2.56 1.15 8.60
CA GLU A 102 1.69 1.12 7.43
C GLU A 102 1.80 -0.20 6.63
N GLN A 103 3.03 -0.69 6.41
CA GLN A 103 3.29 -1.94 5.70
C GLN A 103 2.72 -3.16 6.45
N ASP A 104 2.91 -3.22 7.76
CA ASP A 104 2.39 -4.31 8.60
C ASP A 104 0.85 -4.32 8.61
N ALA A 105 0.23 -3.15 8.70
CA ALA A 105 -1.23 -3.02 8.60
C ALA A 105 -1.75 -3.50 7.23
N MET A 106 -1.08 -3.17 6.12
CA MET A 106 -1.47 -3.64 4.78
C MET A 106 -1.46 -5.17 4.67
N LYS A 107 -0.44 -5.80 5.25
CA LYS A 107 -0.28 -7.26 5.24
C LYS A 107 -1.35 -7.93 6.10
N SER A 108 -1.56 -7.44 7.31
CA SER A 108 -2.31 -8.15 8.35
C SER A 108 -3.79 -7.77 8.48
N TYR A 109 -4.17 -6.52 8.20
CA TYR A 109 -5.51 -5.99 8.48
C TYR A 109 -6.44 -6.08 7.26
N LYS A 110 -7.62 -6.71 7.41
CA LYS A 110 -8.55 -6.98 6.28
C LYS A 110 -9.98 -6.44 6.45
N ALA A 111 -10.42 -6.17 7.70
CA ALA A 111 -11.74 -5.61 8.04
C ALA A 111 -12.98 -6.22 7.34
N PRO A 112 -13.20 -7.55 7.37
CA PRO A 112 -14.36 -8.17 6.72
C PRO A 112 -15.72 -7.70 7.31
N LEU A 113 -15.79 -7.46 8.61
CA LEU A 113 -17.01 -6.94 9.25
C LEU A 113 -17.40 -5.55 8.74
N ALA A 114 -16.41 -4.71 8.42
CA ALA A 114 -16.66 -3.39 7.85
C ALA A 114 -17.26 -3.50 6.43
N PHE A 115 -16.80 -4.47 5.65
CA PHE A 115 -17.39 -4.80 4.35
C PHE A 115 -18.84 -5.28 4.48
N ILE A 116 -19.10 -6.23 5.38
CA ILE A 116 -20.46 -6.75 5.63
C ILE A 116 -21.40 -5.62 6.07
N GLY A 117 -20.96 -4.77 7.01
CA GLY A 117 -21.77 -3.64 7.45
C GLY A 117 -22.05 -2.65 6.33
N GLY A 118 -21.04 -2.34 5.49
CA GLY A 118 -21.23 -1.54 4.30
C GLY A 118 -22.25 -2.15 3.33
N LEU A 119 -22.16 -3.46 3.08
CA LEU A 119 -23.08 -4.21 2.23
C LEU A 119 -24.51 -4.16 2.74
N LEU A 120 -24.73 -4.41 4.03
CA LEU A 120 -26.07 -4.34 4.63
C LEU A 120 -26.66 -2.93 4.51
N VAL A 121 -25.87 -1.90 4.86
CA VAL A 121 -26.31 -0.51 4.72
C VAL A 121 -26.68 -0.22 3.28
N GLY A 122 -25.79 -0.48 2.31
CA GLY A 122 -26.03 -0.21 0.89
C GLY A 122 -27.22 -0.99 0.30
N ALA A 123 -27.40 -2.26 0.69
CA ALA A 123 -28.53 -3.07 0.21
C ALA A 123 -29.86 -2.57 0.76
N THR A 124 -29.95 -2.36 2.07
CA THR A 124 -31.17 -1.91 2.75
C THR A 124 -31.58 -0.51 2.31
N SER A 125 -30.65 0.44 2.25
CA SER A 125 -30.93 1.81 1.82
C SER A 125 -31.37 1.87 0.36
N THR A 126 -30.78 1.07 -0.52
CA THR A 126 -31.16 1.04 -1.94
C THR A 126 -32.49 0.35 -2.16
N TYR A 127 -32.78 -0.71 -1.41
CA TYR A 127 -34.08 -1.36 -1.45
C TYR A 127 -35.20 -0.41 -0.98
N LEU A 128 -34.99 0.31 0.12
CA LEU A 128 -36.01 1.20 0.72
C LEU A 128 -36.18 2.52 -0.04
N PHE A 129 -35.08 3.18 -0.42
CA PHE A 129 -35.11 4.53 -1.00
C PHE A 129 -34.92 4.55 -2.52
N GLY A 130 -34.60 3.41 -3.14
CA GLY A 130 -34.33 3.30 -4.57
C GLY A 130 -32.90 3.70 -4.97
N PRO A 131 -32.56 3.54 -6.26
CA PRO A 131 -31.18 3.65 -6.76
C PRO A 131 -30.61 5.08 -6.76
N PHE A 132 -31.44 6.12 -6.79
CA PHE A 132 -30.96 7.50 -6.87
C PHE A 132 -30.46 8.06 -5.54
N VAL A 133 -31.03 7.59 -4.43
CA VAL A 133 -30.73 8.07 -3.08
C VAL A 133 -30.21 6.96 -2.15
N GLY A 134 -30.23 5.71 -2.60
CA GLY A 134 -29.80 4.55 -1.82
C GLY A 134 -28.37 4.63 -1.28
N LEU A 135 -27.46 5.39 -1.90
CA LEU A 135 -26.11 5.56 -1.38
C LEU A 135 -25.96 6.70 -0.36
N VAL A 136 -26.95 7.59 -0.21
CA VAL A 136 -26.87 8.72 0.73
C VAL A 136 -26.59 8.26 2.17
N PRO A 137 -27.24 7.21 2.72
CA PRO A 137 -26.95 6.73 4.07
C PRO A 137 -25.53 6.15 4.27
N VAL A 138 -24.81 5.84 3.19
CA VAL A 138 -23.44 5.28 3.27
C VAL A 138 -22.45 6.32 3.82
N VAL A 139 -22.67 7.60 3.52
CA VAL A 139 -21.78 8.69 3.97
C VAL A 139 -21.75 8.82 5.50
N PRO A 140 -22.89 9.07 6.20
CA PRO A 140 -22.88 9.15 7.66
C PRO A 140 -22.44 7.84 8.33
N TYR A 141 -22.77 6.68 7.74
CA TYR A 141 -22.28 5.39 8.24
C TYR A 141 -20.74 5.28 8.16
N THR A 142 -20.15 5.69 7.04
CA THR A 142 -18.69 5.68 6.85
C THR A 142 -18.00 6.61 7.84
N LEU A 143 -18.57 7.80 8.09
CA LEU A 143 -18.07 8.74 9.10
C LEU A 143 -18.10 8.13 10.50
N ALA A 144 -19.22 7.53 10.91
CA ALA A 144 -19.34 6.85 12.20
C ALA A 144 -18.30 5.72 12.35
N ILE A 145 -18.12 4.90 11.31
CA ILE A 145 -17.10 3.84 11.33
C ILE A 145 -15.69 4.42 11.36
N SER A 146 -15.43 5.56 10.73
CA SER A 146 -14.11 6.21 10.73
C SER A 146 -13.65 6.65 12.12
N MET A 147 -14.59 6.98 13.02
CA MET A 147 -14.29 7.39 14.40
C MET A 147 -13.80 6.23 15.27
N LEU A 148 -14.10 4.99 14.88
CA LEU A 148 -13.66 3.82 15.63
C LEU A 148 -12.19 3.49 15.28
N ASN A 149 -11.30 3.46 16.28
CA ASN A 149 -9.91 3.10 16.02
C ASN A 149 -9.72 1.57 15.92
N PRO A 150 -9.01 1.07 14.89
CA PRO A 150 -8.71 -0.36 14.77
C PRO A 150 -7.71 -0.78 15.85
N LYS A 151 -7.99 -1.90 16.53
CA LYS A 151 -7.07 -2.48 17.51
C LYS A 151 -5.92 -3.21 16.82
N ILE A 152 -4.68 -2.92 17.22
CA ILE A 152 -3.49 -3.63 16.76
C ILE A 152 -3.39 -4.97 17.51
N LYS A 153 -3.18 -6.07 16.78
CA LYS A 153 -2.96 -7.39 17.39
C LYS A 153 -1.45 -7.66 17.43
N ARG A 154 -0.91 -8.17 18.54
CA ARG A 154 0.54 -8.48 18.64
C ARG A 154 1.06 -9.46 17.58
N LYS A 155 0.21 -10.36 17.08
CA LYS A 155 0.57 -11.28 15.98
C LYS A 155 0.57 -10.64 14.59
N ALA A 156 0.16 -9.37 14.50
CA ALA A 156 0.00 -8.64 13.25
C ALA A 156 1.16 -7.65 13.01
N VAL A 157 2.16 -7.64 13.90
CA VAL A 157 3.34 -6.77 13.82
C VAL A 157 4.58 -7.59 13.46
N SER A 158 5.48 -7.00 12.67
CA SER A 158 6.76 -7.60 12.28
C SER A 158 7.73 -7.74 13.45
N ASN A 159 7.79 -6.71 14.31
CA ASN A 159 8.55 -6.71 15.55
C ASN A 159 7.67 -6.19 16.72
N PRO A 160 7.48 -6.98 17.79
CA PRO A 160 6.73 -6.54 18.97
C PRO A 160 7.27 -5.27 19.64
N ASP A 161 8.57 -4.99 19.54
CA ASP A 161 9.18 -3.82 20.17
C ASP A 161 8.69 -2.51 19.56
N TYR A 162 8.28 -2.52 18.28
CA TYR A 162 7.72 -1.34 17.61
C TYR A 162 6.38 -0.89 18.20
N LEU A 163 5.70 -1.74 18.98
CA LEU A 163 4.48 -1.34 19.71
C LEU A 163 4.75 -0.35 20.85
N ARG A 164 6.02 -0.02 21.12
CA ARG A 164 6.42 1.01 22.07
C ARG A 164 6.66 2.37 21.40
N GLU A 165 6.71 2.39 20.06
CA GLU A 165 7.02 3.56 19.27
C GLU A 165 5.72 4.19 18.75
N ASP A 166 5.47 5.44 19.13
CA ASP A 166 4.23 6.14 18.79
C ASP A 166 4.06 6.32 17.27
N ALA A 167 5.15 6.61 16.56
CA ALA A 167 5.13 6.76 15.10
C ALA A 167 4.71 5.46 14.39
N TYR A 168 5.16 4.30 14.87
CA TYR A 168 4.74 3.01 14.35
C TYR A 168 3.24 2.76 14.58
N ILE A 169 2.76 3.00 15.81
CA ILE A 169 1.35 2.85 16.16
C ILE A 169 0.50 3.77 15.28
N MET A 170 0.94 5.00 15.06
CA MET A 170 0.27 5.99 14.21
C MET A 170 0.17 5.49 12.77
N GLY A 171 1.26 5.04 12.17
CA GLY A 171 1.25 4.49 10.80
C GLY A 171 0.34 3.27 10.65
N HIS A 172 0.46 2.31 11.57
CA HIS A 172 -0.36 1.11 11.55
C HIS A 172 -1.86 1.45 11.69
N THR A 173 -2.23 2.30 12.63
CA THR A 173 -3.63 2.68 12.86
C THR A 173 -4.21 3.49 11.71
N SER A 174 -3.47 4.46 11.17
CA SER A 174 -3.85 5.26 10.00
C SER A 174 -4.14 4.39 8.79
N LYS A 175 -3.24 3.45 8.46
CA LYS A 175 -3.46 2.53 7.34
C LYS A 175 -4.61 1.55 7.61
N ALA A 176 -4.69 0.96 8.79
CA ALA A 176 -5.79 0.05 9.13
C ALA A 176 -7.16 0.76 9.07
N LYS A 177 -7.24 2.02 9.50
CA LYS A 177 -8.44 2.85 9.38
C LYS A 177 -8.80 3.10 7.91
N ASN A 178 -7.82 3.43 7.07
CA ASN A 178 -8.05 3.59 5.63
C ASN A 178 -8.56 2.30 4.97
N ILE A 179 -7.94 1.15 5.24
CA ILE A 179 -8.41 -0.17 4.75
C ILE A 179 -9.86 -0.42 5.21
N LYS A 180 -10.19 -0.13 6.47
CA LYS A 180 -11.55 -0.29 6.99
C LYS A 180 -12.56 0.56 6.22
N ILE A 181 -12.25 1.84 5.97
CA ILE A 181 -13.12 2.76 5.22
C ILE A 181 -13.31 2.26 3.78
N GLN A 182 -12.23 1.84 3.11
CA GLN A 182 -12.31 1.26 1.76
C GLN A 182 -13.19 0.01 1.72
N ARG A 183 -13.13 -0.83 2.77
CA ARG A 183 -14.00 -2.01 2.90
C ARG A 183 -15.48 -1.64 3.08
N VAL A 184 -15.79 -0.61 3.88
CA VAL A 184 -17.16 -0.09 3.99
C VAL A 184 -17.67 0.35 2.63
N ILE A 185 -16.92 1.20 1.93
CA ILE A 185 -17.31 1.73 0.62
C ILE A 185 -17.52 0.60 -0.39
N GLY A 186 -16.55 -0.32 -0.50
CA GLY A 186 -16.66 -1.47 -1.39
C GLY A 186 -17.85 -2.38 -1.05
N GLY A 187 -18.11 -2.58 0.24
CA GLY A 187 -19.29 -3.30 0.72
C GLY A 187 -20.58 -2.60 0.31
N SER A 188 -20.68 -1.30 0.53
CA SER A 188 -21.87 -0.50 0.18
C SER A 188 -22.17 -0.46 -1.31
N ILE A 189 -21.15 -0.40 -2.17
CA ILE A 189 -21.34 -0.52 -3.61
C ILE A 189 -21.88 -1.91 -3.98
N ALA A 190 -21.33 -2.98 -3.39
CA ALA A 190 -21.85 -4.33 -3.62
C ALA A 190 -23.30 -4.48 -3.11
N GLY A 191 -23.57 -3.95 -1.91
CA GLY A 191 -24.91 -3.91 -1.32
C GLY A 191 -25.91 -3.15 -2.19
N PHE A 192 -25.53 -1.99 -2.71
CA PHE A 192 -26.34 -1.20 -3.63
C PHE A 192 -26.81 -2.02 -4.84
N LEU A 193 -25.90 -2.76 -5.48
CA LEU A 193 -26.25 -3.65 -6.60
C LEU A 193 -27.22 -4.75 -6.17
N VAL A 194 -26.98 -5.37 -5.00
CA VAL A 194 -27.91 -6.37 -4.41
C VAL A 194 -29.29 -5.75 -4.15
N GLY A 195 -29.35 -4.51 -3.63
CA GLY A 195 -30.59 -3.80 -3.37
C GLY A 195 -31.40 -3.52 -4.64
N ILE A 196 -30.74 -3.09 -5.72
CA ILE A 196 -31.39 -2.90 -7.03
C ILE A 196 -31.97 -4.21 -7.54
N LEU A 197 -31.19 -5.28 -7.54
CA LEU A 197 -31.63 -6.59 -8.04
C LEU A 197 -32.82 -7.09 -7.24
N THR A 198 -32.75 -6.99 -5.91
CA THR A 198 -33.84 -7.38 -5.02
C THR A 198 -35.11 -6.57 -5.28
N ALA A 199 -35.01 -5.24 -5.35
CA ALA A 199 -36.15 -4.38 -5.64
C ALA A 199 -36.77 -4.65 -7.03
N SER A 200 -35.94 -4.98 -8.02
CA SER A 200 -36.39 -5.30 -9.37
C SER A 200 -37.15 -6.63 -9.42
N ILE A 201 -36.63 -7.66 -8.73
CA ILE A 201 -37.27 -8.97 -8.63
C ILE A 201 -38.63 -8.84 -7.93
N VAL A 202 -38.68 -8.16 -6.78
CA VAL A 202 -39.94 -7.96 -6.04
C VAL A 202 -40.99 -7.26 -6.91
N LYS A 203 -40.61 -6.16 -7.58
CA LYS A 203 -41.52 -5.44 -8.50
C LYS A 203 -41.96 -6.28 -9.70
N SER A 204 -41.16 -7.26 -10.13
CA SER A 204 -41.52 -8.16 -11.23
C SER A 204 -42.51 -9.25 -10.81
N VAL A 205 -42.55 -9.62 -9.54
CA VAL A 205 -43.49 -10.61 -8.98
C VAL A 205 -44.83 -9.96 -8.60
N GLU A 206 -44.83 -8.67 -8.24
CA GLU A 206 -46.04 -7.91 -7.90
C GLU A 206 -46.86 -7.44 -9.13
N LYS A 207 -46.32 -7.57 -10.35
CA LYS A 207 -47.00 -7.26 -11.62
C LYS A 207 -47.66 -8.50 -12.22
#